data_AF-A0A847LL82-F1
#
_entry.id   AF-A0A847LL82-F1
#
_cell.length_a   1.000
_cell.length_b   1.000
_cell.length_c   1.000
_cell.angle_alpha   90.00
_cell.angle_beta   90.00
_cell.angle_gamma   90.00
#
_symmetry.space_group_name_H-M   'P 1'
#
loop_
_entity.id
_entity.type
_entity.pdbx_description
1 polymer ?
#
loop_
_entity_poly.entity_id
_entity_poly.type
_entity_poly.pdbx_seq_one_letter_code
_entity_poly.pdbx_strand_id
1 'polypeptide(L)'
;MKLNLKMHKDIIVNEVTSCSSIELEQMSGVYIYSSNEDYHKADLLGIALASKDKAYYLNVSDVLNDKKLIDWLENERARKVLFDSKAGEVLLYRYGINLAGVSFDLLLASYLIDASLKNDVRGIFSYFGISLAQDSSSRSQLCGEIALGLSNLVDDTKDKLEEID
;
A
#
# COMPACT_ATOMS: atom_id res chain seq x y z
N MET A 1 19.25 -17.59 0.24
CA MET A 1 19.69 -16.74 -0.90
C MET A 1 19.52 -15.30 -0.46
N LYS A 2 20.56 -14.44 -0.48
CA LYS A 2 20.45 -13.06 0.02
C LYS A 2 19.68 -12.21 -1.02
N LEU A 3 18.40 -11.93 -0.80
CA LEU A 3 17.73 -10.85 -1.53
C LEU A 3 18.23 -9.52 -0.97
N ASN A 4 19.21 -8.93 -1.67
CA ASN A 4 19.45 -7.49 -1.62
C ASN A 4 18.43 -6.82 -2.55
N LEU A 5 17.18 -6.70 -2.10
CA LEU A 5 16.22 -5.77 -2.72
C LEU A 5 16.58 -4.35 -2.28
N LYS A 6 17.71 -3.84 -2.80
CA LYS A 6 17.87 -2.39 -2.87
C LYS A 6 16.85 -1.91 -3.89
N MET A 7 15.72 -1.40 -3.43
CA MET A 7 14.96 -0.41 -4.19
C MET A 7 15.89 0.80 -4.41
N HIS A 8 16.71 0.71 -5.46
CA HIS A 8 17.65 1.73 -5.91
C HIS A 8 17.37 2.12 -7.37
N LYS A 9 16.17 1.81 -7.87
CA LYS A 9 15.65 2.51 -9.03
C LYS A 9 14.96 3.76 -8.51
N ASP A 10 15.33 4.91 -9.06
CA ASP A 10 14.56 6.16 -8.96
C ASP A 10 13.18 5.91 -9.58
N ILE A 11 12.27 5.34 -8.79
CA ILE A 11 10.92 5.06 -9.25
C ILE A 11 10.15 6.36 -9.13
N ILE A 12 9.75 6.86 -10.30
CA ILE A 12 8.96 8.08 -10.42
C ILE A 12 7.52 7.71 -10.03
N VAL A 13 7.06 8.24 -8.91
CA VAL A 13 5.65 8.17 -8.54
C VAL A 13 4.89 9.20 -9.37
N ASN A 14 3.88 8.74 -10.11
CA ASN A 14 3.08 9.59 -10.97
C ASN A 14 1.89 10.14 -10.17
N GLU A 15 1.92 11.43 -9.85
CA GLU A 15 0.73 12.12 -9.32
C GLU A 15 -0.29 12.30 -10.44
N VAL A 16 -1.51 11.82 -10.21
CA VAL A 16 -2.59 11.85 -11.19
C VAL A 16 -3.87 12.36 -10.52
N THR A 17 -4.72 13.02 -11.30
CA THR A 17 -6.04 13.48 -10.85
C THR A 17 -7.16 12.49 -11.21
N SER A 18 -6.83 11.41 -11.92
CA SER A 18 -7.77 10.38 -12.37
C SER A 18 -7.03 9.11 -12.82
N CYS A 19 -7.62 7.96 -12.54
CA CYS A 19 -7.26 6.61 -12.96
C CYS A 19 -7.82 6.23 -14.34
N SER A 20 -8.50 7.14 -15.05
CA SER A 20 -9.07 6.88 -16.38
C SER A 20 -8.10 6.20 -17.36
N SER A 21 -6.83 6.62 -17.40
CA SER A 21 -5.77 6.05 -18.23
C SER A 21 -4.91 4.96 -17.56
N ILE A 22 -5.23 4.58 -16.32
CA ILE A 22 -4.47 3.60 -15.55
C ILE A 22 -5.12 2.21 -15.69
N GLU A 23 -4.33 1.20 -16.01
CA GLU A 23 -4.76 -0.20 -16.05
C GLU A 23 -4.79 -0.77 -14.62
N LEU A 24 -5.88 -0.53 -13.90
CA LEU A 24 -6.03 -0.88 -12.48
C LEU A 24 -5.95 -2.40 -12.22
N GLU A 25 -6.23 -3.21 -13.23
CA GLU A 25 -6.13 -4.67 -13.19
C GLU A 25 -4.68 -5.17 -13.05
N GLN A 26 -3.69 -4.32 -13.35
CA GLN A 26 -2.27 -4.61 -13.14
C GLN A 26 -1.74 -4.11 -11.78
N MET A 27 -2.55 -3.35 -11.05
CA MET A 27 -2.20 -2.83 -9.73
C MET A 27 -2.55 -3.88 -8.66
N SER A 28 -1.75 -3.94 -7.61
CA SER A 28 -2.02 -4.80 -6.46
C SER A 28 -1.70 -4.10 -5.14
N GLY A 29 -0.58 -3.38 -5.05
CA GLY A 29 -0.20 -2.64 -3.86
C GLY A 29 -1.06 -1.40 -3.67
N VAL A 30 -1.65 -1.26 -2.49
CA VAL A 30 -2.50 -0.11 -2.12
C VAL A 30 -2.04 0.44 -0.79
N TYR A 31 -1.68 1.72 -0.77
CA TYR A 31 -1.39 2.46 0.46
C TYR A 31 -2.44 3.55 0.67
N ILE A 32 -3.17 3.44 1.79
CA ILE A 32 -4.16 4.42 2.21
C ILE A 32 -3.44 5.46 3.07
N TYR A 33 -3.28 6.67 2.56
CA TYR A 33 -2.55 7.73 3.25
C TYR A 33 -3.49 8.56 4.12
N SER A 34 -3.22 8.59 5.42
CA SER A 34 -4.03 9.25 6.44
C SER A 34 -3.27 10.39 7.13
N SER A 35 -4.01 11.31 7.78
CA SER A 35 -3.40 12.45 8.48
C SER A 35 -2.67 12.10 9.78
N ASN A 36 -2.98 10.95 10.37
CA ASN A 36 -2.32 10.39 11.56
C ASN A 36 -2.58 8.88 11.68
N GLU A 37 -1.96 8.24 12.66
CA GLU A 37 -2.04 6.79 12.91
C GLU A 37 -3.37 6.32 13.52
N ASP A 38 -4.08 7.19 14.25
CA ASP A 38 -5.38 6.87 14.84
C ASP A 38 -6.46 6.92 13.76
N TYR A 39 -6.64 5.82 13.01
CA TYR A 39 -7.55 5.72 11.87
C TYR A 39 -9.03 5.99 12.21
N HIS A 40 -9.42 5.96 13.49
CA HIS A 40 -10.75 6.38 13.93
C HIS A 40 -10.93 7.91 13.87
N LYS A 41 -9.83 8.67 13.96
CA LYS A 41 -9.81 10.14 13.95
C LYS A 41 -9.07 10.73 12.76
N ALA A 42 -8.32 9.92 12.01
CA ALA A 42 -7.55 10.39 10.87
C ALA A 42 -8.44 10.77 9.69
N ASP A 43 -7.97 11.69 8.87
CA ASP A 43 -8.60 12.03 7.60
C ASP A 43 -7.90 11.27 6.48
N LEU A 44 -8.67 10.86 5.46
CA LEU A 44 -8.09 10.36 4.21
C LEU A 44 -7.43 11.54 3.49
N LEU A 45 -6.14 11.41 3.22
CA LEU A 45 -5.36 12.43 2.49
C LEU A 45 -5.13 12.04 1.02
N GLY A 46 -5.05 10.74 0.75
CA GLY A 46 -4.85 10.23 -0.60
C GLY A 46 -4.70 8.71 -0.63
N ILE A 47 -4.54 8.18 -1.83
CA ILE A 47 -4.27 6.76 -2.06
C ILE A 47 -3.12 6.63 -3.05
N ALA A 48 -2.16 5.76 -2.73
CA ALA A 48 -1.18 5.30 -3.68
C ALA A 48 -1.50 3.88 -4.16
N LEU A 49 -1.27 3.64 -5.45
CA LEU A 49 -1.49 2.37 -6.13
C LEU A 49 -0.21 1.97 -6.85
N ALA A 50 0.13 0.69 -6.82
CA ALA A 50 1.30 0.21 -7.54
C ALA A 50 1.12 -1.18 -8.16
N SER A 51 1.73 -1.35 -9.33
CA SER A 51 2.12 -2.64 -9.90
C SER A 51 3.52 -3.00 -9.38
N LYS A 52 4.21 -3.96 -10.00
CA LYS A 52 5.61 -4.29 -9.65
C LYS A 52 6.62 -3.18 -9.99
N ASP A 53 6.29 -2.30 -10.93
CA ASP A 53 7.23 -1.34 -11.54
C ASP A 53 6.67 0.08 -11.73
N LYS A 54 5.36 0.28 -11.56
CA LYS A 54 4.69 1.58 -11.68
C LYS A 54 4.02 1.93 -10.37
N ALA A 55 4.08 3.21 -10.01
CA ALA A 55 3.40 3.76 -8.86
C ALA A 55 2.64 5.05 -9.25
N TYR A 56 1.44 5.19 -8.70
CA TYR A 56 0.56 6.33 -8.89
C TYR A 56 0.09 6.83 -7.53
N TYR A 57 -0.16 8.13 -7.43
CA TYR A 57 -0.73 8.74 -6.24
C TYR A 57 -1.86 9.69 -6.63
N LEU A 58 -2.97 9.61 -5.89
CA LEU A 58 -4.12 10.49 -5.99
C LEU A 58 -4.36 11.16 -4.64
N ASN A 59 -4.65 12.47 -4.66
CA ASN A 59 -5.12 13.18 -3.47
C ASN A 59 -6.57 12.81 -3.17
N VAL A 60 -7.02 13.04 -1.94
CA VAL A 60 -8.38 12.71 -1.50
C VAL A 60 -9.47 13.27 -2.42
N SER A 61 -9.34 14.52 -2.89
CA SER A 61 -10.33 15.10 -3.80
C SER A 61 -10.44 14.33 -5.12
N ASP A 62 -9.33 13.85 -5.64
CA ASP A 62 -9.30 13.09 -6.89
C ASP A 62 -9.83 11.67 -6.68
N VAL A 63 -9.47 11.03 -5.56
CA VAL A 63 -10.00 9.72 -5.15
C VAL A 63 -11.53 9.74 -5.09
N LEU A 64 -12.11 10.74 -4.42
CA LEU A 64 -13.56 10.82 -4.22
C LEU A 64 -14.34 11.15 -5.50
N ASN A 65 -13.68 11.68 -6.53
CA ASN A 65 -14.28 11.99 -7.82
C ASN A 65 -13.98 10.92 -8.89
N ASP A 66 -13.16 9.92 -8.58
CA ASP A 66 -12.77 8.88 -9.53
C ASP A 66 -13.63 7.62 -9.39
N LYS A 67 -14.70 7.56 -10.19
CA LYS A 67 -15.59 6.39 -10.22
C LYS A 67 -14.85 5.08 -10.57
N LYS A 68 -13.87 5.12 -11.46
CA LYS A 68 -13.15 3.92 -11.91
C LYS A 68 -12.32 3.34 -10.76
N LEU A 69 -11.66 4.20 -9.98
CA LEU A 69 -10.92 3.82 -8.78
C LEU A 69 -11.84 3.29 -7.70
N ILE A 70 -12.95 3.99 -7.43
CA ILE A 70 -13.94 3.54 -6.43
C ILE A 70 -14.48 2.15 -6.80
N ASP A 71 -14.94 1.97 -8.04
CA ASP A 71 -15.44 0.67 -8.52
C ASP A 71 -14.38 -0.43 -8.39
N TRP A 72 -13.10 -0.13 -8.63
CA TRP A 72 -12.01 -1.08 -8.44
C TRP A 72 -11.74 -1.39 -6.97
N LEU A 73 -11.74 -0.39 -6.07
CA LEU A 73 -11.58 -0.57 -4.63
C LEU A 73 -12.69 -1.45 -4.05
N GLU A 74 -13.92 -1.32 -4.54
CA GLU A 74 -15.10 -2.09 -4.11
C GLU A 74 -15.24 -3.45 -4.81
N ASN A 75 -14.42 -3.76 -5.83
CA ASN A 75 -14.51 -5.02 -6.55
C ASN A 75 -13.82 -6.17 -5.79
N GLU A 76 -14.60 -7.12 -5.28
CA GLU A 76 -14.12 -8.31 -4.57
C GLU A 76 -13.15 -9.20 -5.38
N ARG A 77 -13.23 -9.15 -6.72
CA ARG A 77 -12.39 -9.95 -7.62
C ARG A 77 -11.06 -9.29 -7.92
N ALA A 78 -10.95 -7.98 -7.73
CA ALA A 78 -9.70 -7.25 -7.83
C ALA A 78 -8.91 -7.46 -6.53
N ARG A 79 -7.72 -8.05 -6.62
CA ARG A 79 -6.90 -8.42 -5.46
C ARG A 79 -6.04 -7.24 -5.05
N LYS A 80 -6.16 -6.80 -3.79
CA LYS A 80 -5.35 -5.71 -3.21
C LYS A 80 -4.46 -6.21 -2.09
N VAL A 81 -3.27 -5.63 -1.99
CA VAL A 81 -2.31 -5.85 -0.92
C VAL A 81 -2.21 -4.56 -0.14
N LEU A 82 -2.57 -4.61 1.14
CA LEU A 82 -2.54 -3.45 2.02
C LEU A 82 -1.51 -3.67 3.13
N PHE A 83 -1.07 -2.57 3.72
CA PHE A 83 -0.28 -2.61 4.94
C PHE A 83 -1.13 -3.01 6.14
N ASP A 84 -2.17 -2.23 6.44
CA ASP A 84 -3.17 -2.50 7.47
C ASP A 84 -4.56 -2.42 6.81
N SER A 85 -5.13 -3.59 6.52
CA SER A 85 -6.41 -3.68 5.84
C SER A 85 -7.57 -3.21 6.70
N LYS A 86 -7.46 -3.35 8.03
CA LYS A 86 -8.53 -2.94 8.94
C LYS A 86 -8.62 -1.43 9.04
N ALA A 87 -7.48 -0.76 9.20
CA ALA A 87 -7.41 0.69 9.16
C ALA A 87 -7.89 1.23 7.80
N GLY A 88 -7.46 0.61 6.70
CA GLY A 88 -7.89 0.96 5.35
C GLY A 88 -9.41 0.86 5.15
N GLU A 89 -10.01 -0.25 5.59
CA GLU A 89 -11.46 -0.48 5.53
C GLU A 89 -12.24 0.59 6.33
N VAL A 90 -11.87 0.80 7.60
CA VAL A 90 -12.56 1.76 8.47
C VAL A 90 -12.45 3.18 7.93
N LEU A 91 -11.28 3.58 7.46
CA LEU A 91 -11.06 4.92 6.93
C LEU A 91 -11.83 5.13 5.63
N LEU A 92 -11.74 4.21 4.66
CA LEU A 92 -12.47 4.33 3.38
C LEU A 92 -13.99 4.30 3.56
N TYR A 93 -14.49 3.49 4.50
CA TYR A 93 -15.92 3.42 4.78
C TYR A 93 -16.50 4.76 5.23
N ARG A 94 -15.74 5.57 5.99
CA ARG A 94 -16.14 6.93 6.40
C ARG A 94 -16.32 7.89 5.23
N TYR A 95 -15.74 7.58 4.07
CA TYR A 95 -15.89 8.33 2.82
C TYR A 95 -16.82 7.64 1.82
N GLY A 96 -17.56 6.61 2.24
CA GLY A 96 -18.54 5.91 1.40
C GLY A 96 -17.94 4.91 0.42
N ILE A 97 -16.70 4.46 0.64
CA ILE A 97 -16.01 3.47 -0.21
C ILE A 97 -15.91 2.15 0.56
N ASN A 98 -16.53 1.09 0.05
CA ASN A 98 -16.55 -0.24 0.67
C ASN A 98 -15.39 -1.09 0.17
N LEU A 99 -14.22 -0.96 0.81
CA LEU A 99 -13.04 -1.72 0.43
C LEU A 99 -13.32 -3.24 0.38
N ALA A 100 -13.07 -3.86 -0.76
CA ALA A 100 -13.23 -5.29 -0.96
C ALA A 100 -12.03 -5.88 -1.71
N GLY A 101 -11.91 -7.22 -1.71
CA GLY A 101 -10.87 -7.91 -2.46
C GLY A 101 -9.46 -7.79 -1.85
N VAL A 102 -9.34 -7.43 -0.58
CA VAL A 102 -8.07 -7.50 0.14
C VAL A 102 -7.59 -8.96 0.14
N SER A 103 -6.41 -9.15 -0.41
CA SER A 103 -5.80 -10.44 -0.69
C SER A 103 -4.65 -10.77 0.23
N PHE A 104 -4.06 -9.75 0.84
CA PHE A 104 -2.91 -9.84 1.72
C PHE A 104 -2.86 -8.61 2.62
N ASP A 105 -2.54 -8.83 3.90
CA ASP A 105 -2.35 -7.81 4.93
C ASP A 105 -0.94 -7.97 5.49
N LEU A 106 -0.05 -7.03 5.17
CA LEU A 106 1.36 -7.15 5.50
C LEU A 106 1.62 -6.99 7.00
N LEU A 107 0.88 -6.13 7.69
CA LEU A 107 1.01 -5.93 9.13
C LEU A 107 0.65 -7.21 9.88
N LEU A 108 -0.49 -7.81 9.56
CA LEU A 108 -0.92 -9.07 10.16
C LEU A 108 0.08 -10.20 9.86
N ALA A 109 0.54 -10.32 8.62
CA ALA A 109 1.54 -11.32 8.25
C ALA A 109 2.86 -11.13 9.00
N SER A 110 3.34 -9.88 9.14
CA SER A 110 4.55 -9.59 9.90
C SER A 110 4.42 -9.92 11.39
N TYR A 111 3.23 -9.75 11.96
CA TYR A 111 2.96 -10.08 13.36
C TYR A 111 3.04 -11.60 13.60
N LEU A 112 2.61 -12.41 12.62
CA LEU A 112 2.76 -13.86 12.66
C LEU A 112 4.23 -14.30 12.54
N ILE A 113 5.01 -13.60 11.71
CA ILE A 113 6.45 -13.87 11.56
C ILE A 113 7.22 -13.55 12.84
N ASP A 114 7.04 -12.35 13.39
CA ASP A 114 7.73 -11.90 14.60
C ASP A 114 6.97 -10.74 15.26
N ALA A 115 6.32 -11.04 16.39
CA ALA A 115 5.55 -10.08 17.17
C ALA A 115 6.40 -8.97 17.84
N SER A 116 7.74 -9.07 17.80
CA SER A 116 8.65 -8.03 18.31
C SER A 116 8.98 -6.95 17.28
N LEU A 117 8.59 -7.14 16.02
CA LEU A 117 8.76 -6.13 14.98
C LEU A 117 7.98 -4.86 15.31
N LYS A 118 8.52 -3.72 14.87
CA LYS A 118 7.78 -2.47 14.94
C LYS A 118 6.58 -2.55 13.99
N ASN A 119 5.40 -2.27 14.51
CA ASN A 119 4.13 -2.30 13.78
C ASN A 119 3.94 -1.10 12.83
N ASP A 120 5.01 -0.53 12.32
CA ASP A 120 5.01 0.58 11.37
C ASP A 120 5.63 0.15 10.04
N VAL A 121 5.23 0.85 8.97
CA VAL A 121 5.65 0.51 7.59
C VAL A 121 7.17 0.49 7.46
N ARG A 122 7.89 1.44 8.07
CA ARG A 122 9.34 1.56 7.95
C ARG A 122 10.05 0.40 8.64
N GLY A 123 9.58 0.00 9.82
CA GLY A 123 10.10 -1.12 10.58
C GLY A 123 9.95 -2.43 9.84
N ILE A 124 8.75 -2.72 9.35
CA ILE A 124 8.46 -3.93 8.59
C ILE A 124 9.23 -3.94 7.26
N PHE A 125 9.25 -2.83 6.52
CA PHE A 125 10.01 -2.76 5.26
C PHE A 125 11.50 -2.96 5.51
N SER A 126 12.05 -2.37 6.58
CA SER A 126 13.46 -2.56 6.96
C SER A 126 13.78 -4.02 7.31
N TYR A 127 12.85 -4.75 7.91
CA TYR A 127 13.01 -6.19 8.18
C TYR A 127 13.17 -6.98 6.86
N PHE A 128 12.40 -6.64 5.84
CA PHE A 128 12.53 -7.19 4.49
C PHE A 128 13.67 -6.56 3.65
N GLY A 129 14.52 -5.73 4.26
CA GLY A 129 15.65 -5.10 3.58
C GLY A 129 15.31 -3.94 2.65
N ILE A 130 14.07 -3.43 2.71
CA ILE A 130 13.61 -2.26 1.96
C ILE A 130 13.80 -1.02 2.82
N SER A 131 14.58 -0.07 2.30
CA SER A 131 14.75 1.25 2.93
C SER A 131 13.89 2.28 2.21
N LEU A 132 12.88 2.81 2.89
CA LEU A 132 12.11 3.96 2.41
C LEU A 132 12.94 5.24 2.54
N ALA A 133 12.82 6.17 1.58
CA ALA A 133 13.55 7.42 1.64
C ALA A 133 13.22 8.19 2.94
N GLN A 134 14.25 8.72 3.60
CA GLN A 134 14.10 9.61 4.76
C GLN A 134 13.68 11.02 4.27
N ASP A 135 14.29 11.46 3.17
CA ASP A 135 14.04 12.75 2.50
C ASP A 135 13.23 12.56 1.21
N SER A 136 12.11 11.82 1.27
CA SER A 136 11.21 11.75 0.11
C SER A 136 10.83 13.18 -0.28
N SER A 137 11.24 13.60 -1.49
CA SER A 137 11.08 14.96 -2.02
C SER A 137 9.62 15.44 -2.02
N SER A 138 8.66 14.52 -1.94
CA SER A 138 7.25 14.77 -1.72
C SER A 138 6.59 13.64 -0.91
N ARG A 139 5.43 13.92 -0.29
CA ARG A 139 4.60 12.90 0.40
C ARG A 139 4.07 11.85 -0.57
N SER A 140 3.73 12.26 -1.79
CA SER A 140 3.29 11.37 -2.88
C SER A 140 4.37 10.33 -3.20
N GLN A 141 5.65 10.75 -3.26
CA GLN A 141 6.77 9.85 -3.49
C GLN A 141 6.86 8.76 -2.42
N LEU A 142 6.80 9.13 -1.13
CA LEU A 142 6.79 8.15 -0.04
C LEU A 142 5.60 7.19 -0.14
N CYS A 143 4.40 7.70 -0.41
CA CYS A 143 3.21 6.85 -0.52
C CYS A 143 3.33 5.84 -1.68
N GLY A 144 3.85 6.28 -2.82
CA GLY A 144 4.08 5.40 -3.97
C GLY A 144 5.17 4.36 -3.73
N GLU A 145 6.26 4.72 -3.02
CA GLU A 145 7.29 3.77 -2.60
C GLU A 145 6.71 2.69 -1.67
N ILE A 146 5.82 3.07 -0.75
CA ILE A 146 5.12 2.13 0.13
C ILE A 146 4.22 1.20 -0.69
N ALA A 147 3.38 1.75 -1.56
CA ALA A 147 2.48 0.95 -2.41
C ALA A 147 3.28 -0.06 -3.27
N LEU A 148 4.43 0.35 -3.77
CA LEU A 148 5.32 -0.51 -4.54
C LEU A 148 5.97 -1.61 -3.69
N GLY A 149 6.39 -1.29 -2.46
CA GLY A 149 6.87 -2.33 -1.54
C GLY A 149 5.79 -3.37 -1.28
N LEU A 150 4.55 -2.92 -1.04
CA LEU A 150 3.40 -3.81 -0.85
C LEU A 150 3.15 -4.73 -2.05
N SER A 151 3.27 -4.23 -3.28
CA SER A 151 3.08 -5.05 -4.49
C SER A 151 4.16 -6.12 -4.70
N ASN A 152 5.33 -5.97 -4.07
CA ASN A 152 6.49 -6.83 -4.26
C ASN A 152 6.80 -7.76 -3.06
N LEU A 153 6.32 -7.45 -1.85
CA LEU A 153 6.67 -8.19 -0.64
C LEU A 153 5.85 -9.47 -0.37
N VAL A 154 4.77 -9.72 -1.12
CA VAL A 154 3.85 -10.83 -0.81
C VAL A 154 4.55 -12.19 -0.81
N ASP A 155 5.37 -12.47 -1.83
CA ASP A 155 6.04 -13.77 -1.98
C ASP A 155 7.11 -13.94 -0.89
N ASP A 156 7.97 -12.94 -0.67
CA ASP A 156 8.99 -12.95 0.39
C ASP A 156 8.36 -13.11 1.80
N THR A 157 7.19 -12.52 2.02
CA THR A 157 6.48 -12.64 3.30
C THR A 157 5.90 -14.04 3.48
N LYS A 158 5.39 -14.67 2.40
CA LYS A 158 4.90 -16.05 2.47
C LYS A 158 6.02 -17.05 2.71
N ASP A 159 7.15 -16.89 2.02
CA ASP A 159 8.33 -17.73 2.25
C ASP A 159 8.77 -17.68 3.72
N LYS A 160 8.70 -16.50 4.36
CA LYS A 160 8.98 -16.33 5.79
C LYS A 160 7.96 -17.01 6.71
N LEU A 161 6.69 -17.01 6.33
CA LEU A 161 5.63 -17.70 7.07
C LEU A 161 5.80 -19.23 6.98
N GLU A 162 6.27 -19.76 5.84
CA GLU A 162 6.54 -21.19 5.69
C GLU A 162 7.78 -21.65 6.48
N GLU A 163 8.71 -20.74 6.81
CA GLU A 163 9.90 -21.04 7.63
C GLU A 163 9.59 -21.20 9.13
N ILE A 164 8.43 -20.72 9.61
CA ILE A 164 8.03 -20.77 11.04
C ILE A 164 7.09 -21.92 11.39
N ASP A 165 6.52 -22.60 10.39
CA ASP A 165 5.69 -23.81 10.53
C ASP A 165 6.55 -25.08 10.68
#